data_AF-A0A8H9ICZ4-F1
#
_entry.id   AF-A0A8H9ICZ4-F1
#
_cell.length_a   1.000
_cell.length_b   1.000
_cell.length_c   1.000
_cell.angle_alpha   90.00
_cell.angle_beta   90.00
_cell.angle_gamma   90.00
#
_symmetry.space_group_name_H-M   'P 1'
#
loop_
_entity.id
_entity.type
_entity.pdbx_description
1 polymer ?
#
loop_
_entity_poly.entity_id
_entity_poly.type
_entity_poly.pdbx_seq_one_letter_code
_entity_poly.pdbx_strand_id
1 'polypeptide(L)'
;MSISLASQSTVLNIATWIRENTTILSTLTATDIAKGIYWQNAESYAARYNESAQAWNDTTQVTETLTRTKAYSELRYILISNCYEGDTQEEINNFALCLRLLNAILANPVDIDSYDTVIGKFVTVKNTYSNAYYDAYILEVDHTGLSPKYTLGAFDIFNDKWLFTTRSERDITINDCRPQLSNTQAVNFKAFIQEQLDAEKQANRDRAKAEQDAHNEYIKHIEQYMPKNTKAVIVAQNVTNTSNSLEDYHGSTTNQTIILAWSTHTRNLFPEMRKAAALHEDTKHLATLPKDCEHKRSYSSLNAYLKETSNEFADGWLVHKVNLFDKGASWVPQGVLAEHLTNPQSTKKLLRKKRT
;
A
#
# COMPACT_ATOMS: atom_id res chain seq x y z
N MET A 1 49.54 -3.71 14.86
CA MET A 1 48.88 -5.00 14.58
C MET A 1 47.82 -4.73 13.53
N SER A 2 47.91 -5.33 12.34
CA SER A 2 46.89 -5.12 11.31
C SER A 2 45.60 -5.83 11.72
N ILE A 3 44.57 -5.06 12.07
CA ILE A 3 43.22 -5.59 12.24
C ILE A 3 42.69 -5.85 10.84
N SER A 4 42.59 -7.13 10.45
CA SER A 4 41.96 -7.50 9.18
C SER A 4 40.45 -7.21 9.27
N LEU A 5 39.96 -6.30 8.44
CA LEU A 5 38.52 -6.00 8.28
C LEU A 5 37.74 -7.17 7.67
N ALA A 6 38.44 -8.14 7.08
CA ALA A 6 37.90 -9.43 6.66
C ALA A 6 37.95 -10.48 7.78
N SER A 7 38.39 -10.14 8.99
CA SER A 7 38.33 -11.09 10.11
C SER A 7 36.88 -11.23 10.59
N GLN A 8 36.48 -12.48 10.79
CA GLN A 8 35.15 -12.83 11.27
C GLN A 8 34.82 -12.10 12.59
N SER A 9 35.81 -11.91 13.45
CA SER A 9 35.69 -11.25 14.76
C SER A 9 35.37 -9.75 14.66
N THR A 10 36.01 -9.01 13.75
CA THR A 10 35.73 -7.56 13.56
C THR A 10 34.33 -7.34 12.97
N VAL A 11 33.95 -8.16 12.00
CA VAL A 11 32.59 -8.17 11.43
C VAL A 11 31.55 -8.55 12.48
N LEU A 12 31.82 -9.55 13.31
CA LEU A 12 30.96 -9.94 14.43
C LEU A 12 30.78 -8.78 15.39
N ASN A 13 31.86 -8.07 15.74
CA ASN A 13 31.80 -6.98 16.69
C ASN A 13 31.01 -5.79 16.15
N ILE A 14 31.12 -5.47 14.86
CA ILE A 14 30.31 -4.42 14.22
C ILE A 14 28.84 -4.85 14.14
N ALA A 15 28.56 -6.09 13.71
CA ALA A 15 27.23 -6.67 13.66
C ALA A 15 26.57 -6.75 15.05
N THR A 16 27.35 -7.12 16.06
CA THR A 16 26.92 -7.25 17.45
C THR A 16 26.72 -5.88 18.07
N TRP A 17 27.62 -4.92 17.86
CA TRP A 17 27.43 -3.54 18.28
C TRP A 17 26.17 -2.92 17.64
N ILE A 18 25.94 -3.12 16.34
CA ILE A 18 24.72 -2.69 15.66
C ILE A 18 23.50 -3.36 16.32
N ARG A 19 23.49 -4.67 16.55
CA ARG A 19 22.36 -5.39 17.17
C ARG A 19 22.13 -5.04 18.64
N GLU A 20 23.18 -4.83 19.42
CA GLU A 20 23.11 -4.57 20.88
C GLU A 20 22.83 -3.10 21.21
N ASN A 21 23.23 -2.15 20.34
CA ASN A 21 22.97 -0.72 20.50
C ASN A 21 21.78 -0.23 19.65
N THR A 22 21.14 -1.12 18.88
CA THR A 22 19.85 -0.87 18.22
C THR A 22 18.87 -1.97 18.61
N THR A 23 18.29 -1.84 19.81
CA THR A 23 17.35 -2.81 20.38
C THR A 23 16.06 -2.97 19.60
N ILE A 24 15.78 -2.09 18.64
CA ILE A 24 14.67 -2.17 17.69
C ILE A 24 15.18 -1.54 16.38
N LEU A 25 15.24 -2.28 15.27
CA LEU A 25 15.57 -1.77 13.93
C LEU A 25 14.43 -0.87 13.40
N SER A 26 14.18 0.27 14.04
CA SER A 26 13.28 1.28 13.49
C SER A 26 14.02 2.27 12.59
N THR A 27 15.28 2.64 12.89
CA THR A 27 15.95 3.72 12.15
C THR A 27 17.49 3.65 12.18
N LEU A 28 18.15 3.33 11.05
CA LEU A 28 19.58 3.59 10.83
C LEU A 28 19.71 4.84 9.95
N THR A 29 20.55 5.82 10.27
CA THR A 29 20.78 6.92 9.31
C THR A 29 21.88 6.55 8.32
N ALA A 30 21.81 7.05 7.08
CA ALA A 30 22.91 6.87 6.12
C ALA A 30 24.24 7.42 6.67
N THR A 31 24.19 8.42 7.55
CA THR A 31 25.34 8.94 8.29
C THR A 31 25.94 7.92 9.27
N ASP A 32 25.15 7.06 9.91
CA ASP A 32 25.67 6.04 10.83
C ASP A 32 26.46 4.95 10.09
N ILE A 33 25.98 4.57 8.90
CA ILE A 33 26.68 3.64 8.02
C ILE A 33 27.98 4.27 7.50
N ALA A 34 27.93 5.53 7.05
CA ALA A 34 29.10 6.26 6.57
C ALA A 34 30.17 6.49 7.66
N LYS A 35 29.76 6.82 8.90
CA LYS A 35 30.65 6.92 10.07
C LYS A 35 31.33 5.59 10.36
N GLY A 36 30.58 4.48 10.30
CA GLY A 36 31.13 3.14 10.46
C GLY A 36 32.22 2.80 9.43
N ILE A 37 32.01 3.19 8.16
CA ILE A 37 32.97 2.99 7.07
C ILE A 37 34.20 3.92 7.20
N TYR A 38 34.02 5.17 7.62
CA TYR A 38 35.12 6.12 7.79
C TYR A 38 36.06 5.73 8.93
N TRP A 39 35.54 5.43 10.12
CA TRP A 39 36.37 5.06 11.26
C TRP A 39 37.15 3.75 11.03
N GLN A 40 36.64 2.86 10.16
CA GLN A 40 37.38 1.68 9.69
C GLN A 40 38.58 2.01 8.79
N ASN A 41 38.53 3.12 8.07
CA ASN A 41 39.53 3.50 7.07
C ASN A 41 40.46 4.63 7.52
N ALA A 42 40.12 5.36 8.59
CA ALA A 42 40.85 6.55 9.02
C ALA A 42 42.33 6.30 9.33
N GLU A 43 42.67 5.19 10.01
CA GLU A 43 44.07 4.83 10.30
C GLU A 43 44.82 4.31 9.06
N SER A 44 44.14 3.57 8.19
CA SER A 44 44.72 3.04 6.94
C SER A 44 44.98 4.16 5.93
N TYR A 45 44.07 5.14 5.84
CA TYR A 45 44.21 6.35 5.04
C TYR A 45 45.33 7.25 5.57
N ALA A 46 45.35 7.50 6.88
CA ALA A 46 46.40 8.25 7.56
C ALA A 46 47.80 7.64 7.34
N ALA A 47 47.92 6.31 7.43
CA ALA A 47 49.16 5.59 7.16
C ALA A 47 49.60 5.66 5.68
N ARG A 48 48.65 5.70 4.74
CA ARG A 48 48.93 5.73 3.28
C ARG A 48 49.47 7.09 2.83
N TYR A 49 49.12 8.17 3.53
CA TYR A 49 49.55 9.54 3.20
C TYR A 49 50.50 10.17 4.24
N ASN A 50 50.92 9.38 5.24
CA ASN A 50 51.81 9.80 6.32
C ASN A 50 51.26 10.97 7.17
N GLU A 51 49.94 10.99 7.34
CA GLU A 51 49.21 11.97 8.13
C GLU A 51 48.66 11.33 9.42
N SER A 52 48.16 12.14 10.35
CA SER A 52 47.42 11.65 11.52
C SER A 52 45.94 11.49 11.17
N ALA A 53 45.29 10.42 11.63
CA ALA A 53 43.85 10.24 11.43
C ALA A 53 43.08 11.46 11.95
N GLN A 54 42.39 12.16 11.06
CA GLN A 54 41.61 13.33 11.45
C GLN A 54 40.26 12.89 12.04
N ALA A 55 39.68 13.74 12.89
CA ALA A 55 38.33 13.52 13.38
C ALA A 55 37.32 13.62 12.23
N TRP A 56 36.30 12.76 12.23
CA TRP A 56 35.20 12.83 11.25
C TRP A 56 34.55 14.21 11.30
N ASN A 57 34.69 14.97 10.22
CA ASN A 57 34.08 16.29 10.09
C ASN A 57 32.66 16.13 9.52
N ASP A 58 31.67 16.30 10.38
CA ASP A 58 30.25 16.00 10.17
C ASP A 58 29.53 17.07 9.32
N THR A 59 30.10 17.51 8.20
CA THR A 59 29.51 18.60 7.40
C THR A 59 28.33 18.15 6.52
N THR A 60 28.08 16.85 6.39
CA THR A 60 26.95 16.28 5.63
C THR A 60 26.23 15.24 6.49
N GLN A 61 25.37 15.71 7.39
CA GLN A 61 24.38 14.85 8.04
C GLN A 61 23.30 14.47 7.02
N VAL A 62 23.31 13.21 6.59
CA VAL A 62 22.22 12.59 5.84
C VAL A 62 21.26 12.00 6.87
N THR A 63 20.20 12.74 7.16
CA THR A 63 19.18 12.43 8.17
C THR A 63 18.17 11.36 7.73
N GLU A 64 18.40 10.68 6.61
CA GLU A 64 17.47 9.68 6.12
C GLU A 64 17.55 8.40 6.94
N THR A 65 16.40 8.05 7.52
CA THR A 65 16.15 6.83 8.26
C THR A 65 15.93 5.64 7.30
N LEU A 66 16.74 4.60 7.42
CA LEU A 66 16.66 3.37 6.65
C LEU A 66 16.01 2.25 7.49
N THR A 67 14.96 1.63 6.94
CA THR A 67 14.32 0.42 7.49
C THR A 67 15.17 -0.82 7.18
N ARG A 68 14.94 -1.97 7.84
CA ARG A 68 15.66 -3.22 7.56
C ARG A 68 15.51 -3.66 6.09
N THR A 69 14.31 -3.52 5.52
CA THR A 69 14.04 -3.80 4.10
C THR A 69 14.79 -2.84 3.18
N LYS A 70 14.79 -1.55 3.51
CA LYS A 70 15.51 -0.54 2.72
C LYS A 70 17.02 -0.73 2.79
N ALA A 71 17.58 -1.02 3.97
CA ALA A 71 18.99 -1.38 4.15
C ALA A 71 19.36 -2.66 3.38
N TYR A 72 18.49 -3.69 3.36
CA TYR A 72 18.67 -4.87 2.54
C TYR A 72 18.65 -4.55 1.04
N SER A 73 17.71 -3.70 0.60
CA SER A 73 17.58 -3.28 -0.81
C SER A 73 18.81 -2.52 -1.29
N GLU A 74 19.29 -1.55 -0.52
CA GLU A 74 20.49 -0.76 -0.84
C GLU A 74 21.76 -1.64 -0.86
N LEU A 75 21.95 -2.50 0.14
CA LEU A 75 23.10 -3.43 0.16
C LEU A 75 23.02 -4.45 -0.98
N ARG A 76 21.81 -4.94 -1.31
CA ARG A 76 21.58 -5.81 -2.47
C ARG A 76 21.90 -5.09 -3.77
N TYR A 77 21.49 -3.84 -3.92
CA TYR A 77 21.73 -3.04 -5.11
C TYR A 77 23.24 -2.80 -5.29
N ILE A 78 23.95 -2.40 -4.24
CA ILE A 78 25.43 -2.25 -4.24
C ILE A 78 26.11 -3.58 -4.63
N LEU A 79 25.65 -4.70 -4.08
CA LEU A 79 26.19 -6.03 -4.42
C LEU A 79 25.94 -6.37 -5.89
N ILE A 80 24.72 -6.14 -6.41
CA ILE A 80 24.35 -6.42 -7.82
C ILE A 80 25.09 -5.50 -8.80
N SER A 81 25.23 -4.21 -8.47
CA SER A 81 25.93 -3.25 -9.30
C SER A 81 27.45 -3.48 -9.33
N ASN A 82 28.03 -4.07 -8.27
CA ASN A 82 29.42 -4.50 -8.21
C ASN A 82 29.63 -5.98 -8.64
N CYS A 83 28.62 -6.64 -9.23
CA CYS A 83 28.76 -8.00 -9.80
C CYS A 83 29.55 -8.05 -11.11
N TYR A 84 30.12 -6.94 -11.57
CA TYR A 84 31.18 -7.00 -12.57
C TYR A 84 32.48 -7.21 -11.83
N GLU A 85 33.01 -8.43 -11.92
CA GLU A 85 34.27 -8.88 -11.35
C GLU A 85 35.32 -7.77 -11.39
N GLY A 86 35.57 -7.15 -10.23
CA GLY A 86 36.65 -6.21 -10.05
C GLY A 86 37.95 -7.00 -9.89
N ASP A 87 38.86 -6.88 -10.84
CA ASP A 87 40.18 -7.54 -10.87
C ASP A 87 41.10 -7.11 -9.70
N THR A 88 40.65 -6.21 -8.82
CA THR A 88 41.46 -5.70 -7.71
C THR A 88 41.07 -6.32 -6.36
N GLN A 89 42.08 -6.57 -5.51
CA GLN A 89 41.90 -7.14 -4.17
C GLN A 89 40.97 -6.29 -3.27
N GLU A 90 40.88 -4.99 -3.53
CA GLU A 90 40.05 -4.03 -2.77
C GLU A 90 38.56 -4.22 -3.09
N GLU A 91 38.21 -4.46 -4.35
CA GLU A 91 36.82 -4.76 -4.79
C GLU A 91 36.34 -6.11 -4.25
N ILE A 92 37.21 -7.13 -4.24
CA ILE A 92 36.94 -8.45 -3.64
C ILE A 92 36.67 -8.31 -2.12
N ASN A 93 37.46 -7.50 -1.42
CA ASN A 93 37.31 -7.28 0.01
C ASN A 93 36.02 -6.48 0.34
N ASN A 94 35.67 -5.49 -0.48
CA ASN A 94 34.43 -4.71 -0.34
C ASN A 94 33.19 -5.56 -0.60
N PHE A 95 33.23 -6.44 -1.60
CA PHE A 95 32.18 -7.42 -1.85
C PHE A 95 32.02 -8.38 -0.67
N ALA A 96 33.12 -8.93 -0.16
CA ALA A 96 33.11 -9.81 1.01
C ALA A 96 32.57 -9.12 2.26
N LEU A 97 32.86 -7.83 2.46
CA LEU A 97 32.32 -7.04 3.56
C LEU A 97 30.81 -6.81 3.43
N CYS A 98 30.33 -6.41 2.25
CA CYS A 98 28.91 -6.20 1.99
C CYS A 98 28.10 -7.49 2.16
N LEU A 99 28.64 -8.62 1.66
CA LEU A 99 28.04 -9.95 1.83
C LEU A 99 27.94 -10.35 3.30
N ARG A 100 28.98 -10.05 4.09
CA ARG A 100 29.01 -10.36 5.52
C ARG A 100 28.15 -9.45 6.37
N LEU A 101 28.00 -8.18 5.99
CA LEU A 101 27.05 -7.24 6.61
C LEU A 101 25.60 -7.66 6.30
N LEU A 102 25.32 -8.09 5.07
CA LEU A 102 24.04 -8.69 4.70
C LEU A 102 23.75 -9.91 5.59
N ASN A 103 24.72 -10.80 5.76
CA ASN A 103 24.61 -11.96 6.65
C ASN A 103 24.38 -11.58 8.10
N ALA A 104 25.09 -10.58 8.61
CA ALA A 104 24.95 -10.09 9.97
C ALA A 104 23.58 -9.43 10.23
N ILE A 105 23.03 -8.70 9.25
CA ILE A 105 21.68 -8.13 9.31
C ILE A 105 20.61 -9.23 9.27
N LEU A 106 20.93 -10.38 8.66
CA LEU A 106 20.07 -11.55 8.57
C LEU A 106 20.28 -12.57 9.71
N ALA A 107 21.34 -12.50 10.54
CA ALA A 107 21.79 -13.60 11.42
C ALA A 107 22.23 -13.26 12.86
N ASN A 108 22.24 -14.30 13.72
CA ASN A 108 23.11 -14.43 14.88
C ASN A 108 24.10 -15.61 14.69
N PRO A 109 25.42 -15.49 14.93
CA PRO A 109 26.43 -16.47 14.52
C PRO A 109 26.54 -17.70 15.43
N VAL A 110 25.74 -17.79 16.49
CA VAL A 110 25.84 -18.86 17.48
C VAL A 110 24.53 -19.61 17.49
N ASP A 111 24.37 -20.57 16.58
CA ASP A 111 23.41 -21.67 16.74
C ASP A 111 23.69 -22.81 15.75
N ILE A 112 23.75 -24.02 16.29
CA ILE A 112 24.09 -25.28 15.61
C ILE A 112 23.10 -26.33 16.13
N ASP A 113 21.92 -26.43 15.52
CA ASP A 113 20.99 -27.55 15.72
C ASP A 113 20.39 -28.00 14.39
N SER A 114 20.31 -29.31 14.16
CA SER A 114 20.01 -29.93 12.86
C SER A 114 18.53 -30.20 12.60
N TYR A 115 18.03 -29.73 11.45
CA TYR A 115 17.01 -30.38 10.61
C TYR A 115 17.35 -30.11 9.13
N ASP A 116 16.93 -31.02 8.25
CA ASP A 116 17.04 -31.09 6.77
C ASP A 116 18.10 -30.20 6.10
N THR A 117 19.10 -30.79 5.43
CA THR A 117 20.34 -30.12 4.94
C THR A 117 20.11 -28.98 3.92
N VAL A 118 18.86 -28.76 3.51
CA VAL A 118 18.44 -27.77 2.53
C VAL A 118 17.77 -26.54 3.14
N ILE A 119 17.40 -26.55 4.43
CA ILE A 119 16.82 -25.38 5.09
C ILE A 119 17.85 -24.24 5.10
N GLY A 120 17.35 -23.04 4.83
CA GLY A 120 18.14 -21.82 4.72
C GLY A 120 18.92 -21.68 3.42
N LYS A 121 18.91 -22.67 2.52
CA LYS A 121 19.56 -22.53 1.22
C LYS A 121 18.83 -21.51 0.35
N PHE A 122 19.64 -20.74 -0.37
CA PHE A 122 19.15 -19.88 -1.43
C PHE A 122 18.83 -20.71 -2.66
N VAL A 123 17.70 -20.40 -3.28
CA VAL A 123 17.17 -21.13 -4.41
C VAL A 123 16.64 -20.18 -5.47
N THR A 124 16.84 -20.58 -6.70
CA THR A 124 16.15 -19.99 -7.84
C THR A 124 14.94 -20.86 -8.15
N VAL A 125 13.76 -20.26 -8.12
CA VAL A 125 12.48 -20.95 -8.29
C VAL A 125 11.93 -20.69 -9.67
N LYS A 126 11.56 -21.75 -10.38
CA LYS A 126 10.89 -21.63 -11.67
C LYS A 126 9.38 -21.40 -11.47
N ASN A 127 8.86 -20.31 -12.01
CA ASN A 127 7.43 -20.11 -12.11
C ASN A 127 6.87 -20.89 -13.30
N THR A 128 6.08 -21.94 -13.01
CA THR A 128 5.48 -22.82 -14.01
C THR A 128 4.59 -22.09 -15.02
N TYR A 129 3.97 -20.96 -14.64
CA TYR A 129 3.02 -20.25 -15.48
C TYR A 129 3.65 -19.18 -16.37
N SER A 130 4.64 -18.45 -15.87
CA SER A 130 5.25 -17.33 -16.59
C SER A 130 6.64 -17.65 -17.16
N ASN A 131 7.19 -18.84 -16.89
CA ASN A 131 8.58 -19.19 -17.20
C ASN A 131 9.61 -18.22 -16.58
N ALA A 132 9.19 -17.37 -15.64
CA ALA A 132 10.04 -16.44 -14.92
C ALA A 132 10.70 -17.14 -13.74
N TYR A 133 11.88 -16.65 -13.34
CA TYR A 133 12.60 -17.13 -12.17
C TYR A 133 12.56 -16.08 -11.08
N TYR A 134 12.45 -16.52 -9.83
CA TYR A 134 12.58 -15.65 -8.69
C TYR A 134 13.43 -16.29 -7.60
N ASP A 135 14.07 -15.42 -6.84
CA ASP A 135 15.02 -15.76 -5.80
C ASP A 135 14.28 -15.96 -4.47
N ALA A 136 14.60 -17.03 -3.75
CA ALA A 136 13.97 -17.36 -2.49
C ALA A 136 14.91 -18.12 -1.54
N TYR A 137 14.52 -18.24 -0.28
CA TYR A 137 15.15 -19.10 0.71
C TYR A 137 14.21 -20.23 1.11
N ILE A 138 14.73 -21.45 1.26
CA ILE A 138 13.98 -22.55 1.86
C ILE A 138 13.84 -22.28 3.36
N LEU A 139 12.62 -22.19 3.88
CA LEU A 139 12.37 -21.89 5.29
C LEU A 139 11.81 -23.08 6.07
N GLU A 140 11.18 -24.02 5.38
CA GLU A 140 10.62 -25.24 5.96
C GLU A 140 10.40 -26.28 4.86
N VAL A 141 10.45 -27.55 5.24
CA VAL A 141 10.12 -28.69 4.40
C VAL A 141 9.09 -29.56 5.12
N ASP A 142 7.95 -29.81 4.46
CA ASP A 142 6.88 -30.70 4.92
C ASP A 142 7.00 -32.05 4.20
N HIS A 143 7.23 -33.11 4.99
CA HIS A 143 7.41 -34.49 4.53
C HIS A 143 6.17 -35.37 4.71
N THR A 144 5.03 -34.80 5.14
CA THR A 144 3.83 -35.58 5.48
C THR A 144 3.07 -36.12 4.25
N GLY A 145 3.34 -35.57 3.07
CA GLY A 145 2.71 -35.97 1.81
C GLY A 145 3.48 -37.01 1.00
N LEU A 146 2.93 -37.40 -0.16
CA LEU A 146 3.59 -38.30 -1.13
C LEU A 146 4.90 -37.74 -1.71
N SER A 147 5.11 -36.43 -1.61
CA SER A 147 6.35 -35.74 -2.01
C SER A 147 6.58 -34.54 -1.08
N PRO A 148 7.84 -34.21 -0.77
CA PRO A 148 8.15 -33.07 0.08
C PRO A 148 7.62 -31.76 -0.51
N LYS A 149 7.06 -30.91 0.36
CA LYS A 149 6.66 -29.55 0.02
C LYS A 149 7.57 -28.55 0.72
N TYR A 150 8.07 -27.59 -0.04
CA TYR A 150 9.02 -26.59 0.45
C TYR A 150 8.29 -25.27 0.64
N THR A 151 8.32 -24.74 1.86
CA THR A 151 7.88 -23.37 2.15
C THR A 151 9.06 -22.43 1.93
N LEU A 152 8.91 -21.50 1.01
CA LEU A 152 9.97 -20.57 0.62
C LEU A 152 9.59 -19.15 1.04
N GLY A 153 10.58 -18.41 1.55
CA GLY A 153 10.51 -16.95 1.67
C GLY A 153 11.01 -16.34 0.37
N ALA A 154 10.11 -15.79 -0.42
CA ALA A 154 10.40 -15.18 -1.72
C ALA A 154 10.22 -13.68 -1.66
N PHE A 155 11.11 -12.94 -2.31
CA PHE A 155 11.04 -11.48 -2.36
C PHE A 155 10.27 -11.03 -3.59
N ASP A 156 9.15 -10.36 -3.37
CA ASP A 156 8.36 -9.72 -4.41
C ASP A 156 8.93 -8.34 -4.73
N ILE A 157 9.67 -8.28 -5.84
CA ILE A 157 10.35 -7.06 -6.30
C ILE A 157 9.39 -5.93 -6.68
N PHE A 158 8.14 -6.24 -7.04
CA PHE A 158 7.19 -5.23 -7.50
C PHE A 158 6.55 -4.50 -6.32
N ASN A 159 6.41 -5.20 -5.20
CA ASN A 159 5.75 -4.69 -3.99
C ASN A 159 6.73 -4.50 -2.82
N ASP A 160 8.03 -4.71 -3.04
CA ASP A 160 9.11 -4.56 -2.06
C ASP A 160 8.83 -5.33 -0.75
N LYS A 161 8.31 -6.56 -0.86
CA LYS A 161 7.89 -7.37 0.29
C LYS A 161 8.26 -8.83 0.21
N TRP A 162 8.43 -9.46 1.36
CA TRP A 162 8.62 -10.90 1.46
C TRP A 162 7.28 -11.63 1.56
N LEU A 163 7.16 -12.72 0.83
CA LEU A 163 5.97 -13.56 0.77
C LEU A 163 6.33 -15.03 0.95
N PHE A 164 5.37 -15.81 1.42
CA PHE A 164 5.47 -17.26 1.36
C PHE A 164 5.01 -17.80 0.02
N THR A 165 5.73 -18.80 -0.46
CA THR A 165 5.30 -19.63 -1.58
C THR A 165 5.61 -21.08 -1.26
N THR A 166 4.73 -21.99 -1.67
CA THR A 166 4.94 -23.43 -1.50
C THR A 166 5.27 -24.05 -2.84
N ARG A 167 6.36 -24.82 -2.90
CA ARG A 167 6.85 -25.46 -4.12
C ARG A 167 7.19 -26.92 -3.91
N SER A 168 7.22 -27.64 -5.02
CA SER A 168 7.76 -29.00 -5.09
C SER A 168 9.23 -28.95 -5.48
N GLU A 169 9.99 -30.01 -5.15
CA GLU A 169 11.43 -30.09 -5.41
C GLU A 169 11.80 -29.79 -6.88
N ARG A 170 10.99 -30.29 -7.84
CA ARG A 170 11.16 -30.08 -9.29
C ARG A 170 11.15 -28.61 -9.74
N ASP A 171 10.62 -27.70 -8.94
CA ASP A 171 10.52 -26.27 -9.29
C ASP A 171 11.66 -25.44 -8.67
N ILE A 172 12.54 -26.09 -7.90
CA ILE A 172 13.57 -25.46 -7.07
C ILE A 172 14.95 -25.86 -7.57
N THR A 173 15.78 -24.87 -7.86
CA THR A 173 17.21 -25.09 -8.13
C THR A 173 18.02 -24.42 -7.03
N ILE A 174 18.82 -25.20 -6.29
CA ILE A 174 19.75 -24.66 -5.29
C ILE A 174 20.78 -23.78 -5.99
N ASN A 175 21.01 -22.60 -5.43
CA ASN A 175 21.93 -21.62 -5.96
C ASN A 175 22.84 -21.11 -4.84
N ASP A 176 24.14 -21.37 -4.96
CA ASP A 176 25.13 -21.02 -3.94
C ASP A 176 25.67 -19.58 -4.11
N CYS A 177 25.08 -18.78 -5.00
CA CYS A 177 25.48 -17.38 -5.22
C CYS A 177 25.07 -16.43 -4.08
N ARG A 178 24.26 -16.91 -3.13
CA ARG A 178 23.89 -16.17 -1.92
C ARG A 178 24.22 -16.97 -0.67
N PRO A 179 24.48 -16.28 0.45
CA PRO A 179 24.79 -16.95 1.70
C PRO A 179 23.62 -17.78 2.20
N GLN A 180 23.90 -19.00 2.65
CA GLN A 180 22.93 -19.84 3.32
C GLN A 180 22.55 -19.24 4.69
N LEU A 181 21.26 -19.33 5.03
CA LEU A 181 20.77 -19.04 6.36
C LEU A 181 21.01 -20.25 7.28
N SER A 182 21.40 -20.03 8.53
CA SER A 182 21.33 -21.07 9.56
C SER A 182 19.88 -21.47 9.83
N ASN A 183 19.68 -22.59 10.54
CA ASN A 183 18.33 -23.04 10.89
C ASN A 183 17.58 -22.01 11.76
N THR A 184 18.26 -21.42 12.75
CA THR A 184 17.69 -20.33 13.57
C THR A 184 17.33 -19.11 12.72
N GLN A 185 18.14 -18.78 11.70
CA GLN A 185 17.82 -17.71 10.77
C GLN A 185 16.61 -18.02 9.90
N ALA A 186 16.49 -19.24 9.38
CA ALA A 186 15.33 -19.65 8.58
C ALA A 186 14.03 -19.57 9.41
N VAL A 187 14.07 -19.99 10.68
CA VAL A 187 12.95 -19.88 11.62
C VAL A 187 12.59 -18.42 11.90
N ASN A 188 13.58 -17.59 12.26
CA ASN A 188 13.35 -16.17 12.53
C ASN A 188 12.84 -15.42 11.29
N PHE A 189 13.36 -15.78 10.12
CA PHE A 189 12.95 -15.17 8.87
C PHE A 189 11.53 -15.56 8.49
N LYS A 190 11.15 -16.83 8.69
CA LYS A 190 9.74 -17.26 8.59
C LYS A 190 8.85 -16.46 9.55
N ALA A 191 9.24 -16.32 10.81
CA ALA A 191 8.48 -15.55 11.79
C ALA A 191 8.29 -14.09 11.35
N PHE A 192 9.36 -13.45 10.84
CA PHE A 192 9.30 -12.09 10.29
C PHE A 192 8.30 -11.95 9.13
N ILE A 193 8.35 -12.85 8.14
CA ILE A 193 7.40 -12.81 7.00
C ILE A 193 5.97 -13.00 7.50
N GLN A 194 5.77 -13.91 8.46
CA GLN A 194 4.46 -14.18 9.05
C GLN A 194 3.90 -12.95 9.78
N GLU A 195 4.74 -12.28 10.59
CA GLU A 195 4.35 -11.06 11.31
C GLU A 195 3.92 -9.94 10.36
N GLN A 196 4.66 -9.72 9.26
CA GLN A 196 4.31 -8.72 8.24
C GLN A 196 2.95 -9.04 7.59
N LEU A 197 2.73 -10.30 7.22
CA LEU A 197 1.47 -10.74 6.61
C LEU A 197 0.29 -10.62 7.57
N ASP A 198 0.50 -10.92 8.85
CA ASP A 198 -0.56 -10.83 9.85
C ASP A 198 -0.87 -9.38 10.22
N ALA A 199 0.13 -8.50 10.27
CA ALA A 199 -0.08 -7.06 10.39
C ALA A 199 -0.88 -6.48 9.21
N GLU A 200 -0.55 -6.86 7.96
CA GLU A 200 -1.29 -6.44 6.76
C GLU A 200 -2.73 -6.95 6.78
N LYS A 201 -2.96 -8.22 7.13
CA LYS A 201 -4.31 -8.78 7.28
C LYS A 201 -5.10 -8.08 8.37
N GLN A 202 -4.47 -7.78 9.51
CA GLN A 202 -5.13 -7.11 10.63
C GLN A 202 -5.52 -5.68 10.25
N ALA A 203 -4.60 -4.91 9.66
CA ALA A 203 -4.89 -3.57 9.15
C ALA A 203 -6.03 -3.58 8.11
N ASN A 204 -6.06 -4.56 7.20
CA ASN A 204 -7.14 -4.71 6.23
C ASN A 204 -8.48 -5.07 6.89
N ARG A 205 -8.49 -5.94 7.90
CA ARG A 205 -9.70 -6.27 8.68
C ARG A 205 -10.22 -5.07 9.47
N ASP A 206 -9.32 -4.32 10.10
CA ASP A 206 -9.67 -3.14 10.88
C ASP A 206 -10.22 -2.04 9.98
N ARG A 207 -9.63 -1.83 8.80
CA ARG A 207 -10.14 -0.93 7.78
C ARG A 207 -11.53 -1.36 7.27
N ALA A 208 -11.69 -2.63 6.90
CA ALA A 208 -12.98 -3.16 6.43
C ALA A 208 -14.07 -3.05 7.51
N LYS A 209 -13.71 -3.31 8.77
CA LYS A 209 -14.61 -3.13 9.92
C LYS A 209 -14.97 -1.67 10.12
N ALA A 210 -14.01 -0.76 10.07
CA ALA A 210 -14.27 0.68 10.18
C ALA A 210 -15.17 1.20 9.05
N GLU A 211 -14.95 0.75 7.81
CA GLU A 211 -15.81 1.05 6.65
C GLU A 211 -17.23 0.50 6.85
N GLN A 212 -17.36 -0.73 7.36
CA GLN A 212 -18.65 -1.34 7.67
C GLN A 212 -19.38 -0.63 8.82
N ASP A 213 -18.67 -0.27 9.89
CA ASP A 213 -19.22 0.46 11.03
C ASP A 213 -19.69 1.85 10.61
N ALA A 214 -18.90 2.58 9.82
CA ALA A 214 -19.30 3.85 9.23
C ALA A 214 -20.52 3.73 8.31
N HIS A 215 -20.59 2.66 7.51
CA HIS A 215 -21.77 2.39 6.67
C HIS A 215 -23.01 2.08 7.51
N ASN A 216 -22.88 1.32 8.59
CA ASN A 216 -23.98 1.01 9.50
C ASN A 216 -24.47 2.26 10.24
N GLU A 217 -23.57 3.14 10.68
CA GLU A 217 -23.92 4.44 11.26
C GLU A 217 -24.65 5.33 10.26
N TYR A 218 -24.19 5.35 9.01
CA TYR A 218 -24.85 6.06 7.92
C TYR A 218 -26.28 5.54 7.69
N ILE A 219 -26.48 4.22 7.64
CA ILE A 219 -27.82 3.62 7.51
C ILE A 219 -28.73 4.08 8.64
N LYS A 220 -28.29 3.97 9.90
CA LYS A 220 -29.06 4.40 11.07
C LYS A 220 -29.42 5.88 11.01
N HIS A 221 -28.49 6.73 10.55
CA HIS A 221 -28.75 8.15 10.36
C HIS A 221 -29.84 8.39 9.31
N ILE A 222 -29.78 7.70 8.17
CA ILE A 222 -30.79 7.82 7.12
C ILE A 222 -32.16 7.34 7.57
N GLU A 223 -32.24 6.22 8.31
CA GLU A 223 -33.50 5.67 8.83
C GLU A 223 -34.28 6.66 9.72
N GLN A 224 -33.60 7.60 10.39
CA GLN A 224 -34.25 8.63 11.21
C GLN A 224 -35.09 9.62 10.38
N TYR A 225 -34.70 9.86 9.12
CA TYR A 225 -35.33 10.87 8.26
C TYR A 225 -36.06 10.28 7.06
N MET A 226 -35.90 8.97 6.80
CA MET A 226 -36.49 8.28 5.67
C MET A 226 -37.98 7.99 5.91
N PRO A 227 -38.90 8.52 5.10
CA PRO A 227 -40.32 8.23 5.23
C PRO A 227 -40.66 6.77 4.92
N LYS A 228 -41.74 6.27 5.52
CA LYS A 228 -42.32 4.97 5.16
C LYS A 228 -42.71 4.93 3.68
N ASN A 229 -42.58 3.77 3.04
CA ASN A 229 -42.89 3.52 1.63
C ASN A 229 -42.01 4.29 0.61
N THR A 230 -40.84 4.76 1.03
CA THR A 230 -39.85 5.33 0.11
C THR A 230 -39.29 4.23 -0.81
N LYS A 231 -39.39 4.44 -2.13
CA LYS A 231 -38.93 3.51 -3.17
C LYS A 231 -37.68 4.00 -3.91
N ALA A 232 -37.44 5.31 -3.90
CA ALA A 232 -36.31 5.93 -4.56
C ALA A 232 -35.86 7.18 -3.80
N VAL A 233 -34.64 7.62 -4.08
CA VAL A 233 -34.07 8.87 -3.57
C VAL A 233 -33.59 9.73 -4.73
N ILE A 234 -33.78 11.04 -4.64
CA ILE A 234 -33.22 12.00 -5.59
C ILE A 234 -31.97 12.60 -4.98
N VAL A 235 -30.86 12.50 -5.70
CA VAL A 235 -29.54 12.92 -5.24
C VAL A 235 -28.92 13.92 -6.20
N ALA A 236 -28.11 14.81 -5.65
CA ALA A 236 -27.21 15.68 -6.39
C ALA A 236 -25.77 15.22 -6.19
N GLN A 237 -25.00 15.17 -7.26
CA GLN A 237 -23.58 14.85 -7.24
C GLN A 237 -22.79 16.00 -7.86
N ASN A 238 -21.77 16.49 -7.16
CA ASN A 238 -20.80 17.42 -7.71
C ASN A 238 -19.68 16.60 -8.35
N VAL A 239 -19.61 16.62 -9.68
CA VAL A 239 -18.67 15.81 -10.46
C VAL A 239 -17.54 16.71 -10.94
N THR A 240 -16.30 16.22 -10.85
CA THR A 240 -15.14 16.78 -11.54
C THR A 240 -14.62 15.78 -12.57
N ASN A 241 -14.41 16.25 -13.78
CA ASN A 241 -13.80 15.50 -14.86
C ASN A 241 -12.32 15.30 -14.55
N THR A 242 -11.89 14.04 -14.50
CA THR A 242 -10.49 13.65 -14.27
C THR A 242 -9.89 12.96 -15.48
N SER A 243 -10.57 13.01 -16.64
CA SER A 243 -10.09 12.39 -17.88
C SER A 243 -8.81 13.06 -18.34
N ASN A 244 -7.75 12.28 -18.56
CA ASN A 244 -6.55 12.72 -19.25
C ASN A 244 -6.60 12.27 -20.73
N SER A 245 -5.74 12.83 -21.59
CA SER A 245 -5.73 12.53 -23.02
C SER A 245 -5.28 11.10 -23.38
N LEU A 246 -4.87 10.30 -22.40
CA LEU A 246 -4.39 8.92 -22.55
C LEU A 246 -5.44 7.89 -22.08
N GLU A 247 -6.47 8.34 -21.35
CA GLU A 247 -7.59 7.54 -20.85
C GLU A 247 -8.85 7.88 -21.66
N ASP A 248 -9.61 6.87 -22.05
CA ASP A 248 -10.75 6.96 -22.98
C ASP A 248 -11.96 7.71 -22.37
N TYR A 249 -11.83 9.04 -22.14
CA TYR A 249 -12.89 10.02 -21.84
C TYR A 249 -13.97 9.63 -20.79
N HIS A 250 -13.63 8.77 -19.84
CA HIS A 250 -14.57 8.24 -18.83
C HIS A 250 -14.11 8.43 -17.38
N GLY A 251 -13.07 9.24 -17.14
CA GLY A 251 -12.59 9.56 -15.79
C GLY A 251 -13.41 10.69 -15.18
N SER A 252 -14.12 10.43 -14.07
CA SER A 252 -14.66 11.50 -13.23
C SER A 252 -14.66 11.09 -11.76
N THR A 253 -14.53 12.08 -10.87
CA THR A 253 -14.62 11.90 -9.43
C THR A 253 -15.83 12.66 -8.89
N THR A 254 -16.61 12.01 -8.01
CA THR A 254 -17.70 12.68 -7.28
C THR A 254 -17.14 13.28 -6.00
N ASN A 255 -17.07 14.61 -5.94
CA ASN A 255 -16.55 15.34 -4.78
C ASN A 255 -17.55 15.36 -3.62
N GLN A 256 -18.83 15.40 -3.94
CA GLN A 256 -19.90 15.54 -2.95
C GLN A 256 -21.20 14.93 -3.47
N THR A 257 -21.90 14.22 -2.58
CA THR A 257 -23.27 13.72 -2.80
C THR A 257 -24.21 14.33 -1.78
N ILE A 258 -25.34 14.88 -2.25
CA ILE A 258 -26.40 15.47 -1.42
C ILE A 258 -27.71 14.74 -1.68
N ILE A 259 -28.37 14.29 -0.62
CA ILE A 259 -29.70 13.71 -0.68
C ILE A 259 -30.74 14.83 -0.70
N LEU A 260 -31.41 15.03 -1.83
CA LEU A 260 -32.34 16.15 -2.04
C LEU A 260 -33.78 15.82 -1.67
N ALA A 261 -34.25 14.61 -1.95
CA ALA A 261 -35.64 14.23 -1.68
C ALA A 261 -35.88 12.72 -1.64
N TRP A 262 -36.92 12.33 -0.92
CA TRP A 262 -37.46 10.97 -0.89
C TRP A 262 -38.60 10.82 -1.91
N SER A 263 -38.67 9.65 -2.56
CA SER A 263 -39.65 9.37 -3.62
C SER A 263 -40.39 8.07 -3.38
N THR A 264 -41.71 8.09 -3.60
CA THR A 264 -42.57 6.90 -3.63
C THR A 264 -42.66 6.26 -5.02
N HIS A 265 -42.01 6.86 -6.03
CA HIS A 265 -42.02 6.40 -7.43
C HIS A 265 -40.63 5.99 -7.90
N THR A 266 -40.54 4.85 -8.59
CA THR A 266 -39.29 4.33 -9.18
C THR A 266 -39.02 4.87 -10.59
N ARG A 267 -40.01 5.50 -11.23
CA ARG A 267 -39.84 6.12 -12.55
C ARG A 267 -38.98 7.37 -12.46
N ASN A 268 -38.10 7.55 -13.43
CA ASN A 268 -37.27 8.74 -13.59
C ASN A 268 -38.11 9.89 -14.18
N LEU A 269 -38.73 10.69 -13.31
CA LEU A 269 -39.57 11.82 -13.68
C LEU A 269 -38.79 13.13 -13.52
N PHE A 270 -38.45 13.79 -14.62
CA PHE A 270 -37.76 15.09 -14.58
C PHE A 270 -38.50 16.18 -13.79
N PRO A 271 -39.84 16.30 -13.83
CA PRO A 271 -40.55 17.27 -12.99
C PRO A 271 -40.30 17.05 -11.49
N GLU A 272 -40.09 15.81 -11.07
CA GLU A 272 -39.80 15.47 -9.68
C GLU A 272 -38.36 15.85 -9.31
N MET A 273 -37.40 15.54 -10.19
CA MET A 273 -35.99 15.92 -10.02
C MET A 273 -35.81 17.45 -9.97
N ARG A 274 -36.52 18.20 -10.83
CA ARG A 274 -36.50 19.68 -10.81
C ARG A 274 -37.06 20.25 -9.52
N LYS A 275 -38.16 19.68 -9.01
CA LYS A 275 -38.72 20.08 -7.71
C LYS A 275 -37.73 19.87 -6.57
N ALA A 276 -37.05 18.72 -6.56
CA ALA A 276 -36.03 18.42 -5.55
C ALA A 276 -34.81 19.35 -5.68
N ALA A 277 -34.31 19.57 -6.90
CA ALA A 277 -33.17 20.45 -7.17
C ALA A 277 -33.44 21.91 -6.72
N ALA A 278 -34.68 22.38 -6.87
CA ALA A 278 -35.09 23.73 -6.47
C ALA A 278 -35.09 23.99 -4.95
N LEU A 279 -34.90 22.95 -4.12
CA LEU A 279 -34.90 23.05 -2.66
C LEU A 279 -33.51 23.27 -2.07
N HIS A 280 -32.44 23.06 -2.84
CA HIS A 280 -31.06 23.22 -2.40
C HIS A 280 -30.34 24.30 -3.20
N GLU A 281 -29.58 25.16 -2.52
CA GLU A 281 -28.95 26.35 -3.11
C GLU A 281 -28.02 25.99 -4.28
N ASP A 282 -27.17 24.98 -4.08
CA ASP A 282 -26.20 24.55 -5.09
C ASP A 282 -26.84 23.97 -6.36
N THR A 283 -28.04 23.39 -6.27
CA THR A 283 -28.70 22.75 -7.42
C THR A 283 -29.90 23.53 -7.96
N LYS A 284 -30.25 24.67 -7.36
CA LYS A 284 -31.46 25.41 -7.76
C LYS A 284 -31.47 25.84 -9.22
N HIS A 285 -30.29 26.14 -9.77
CA HIS A 285 -30.12 26.55 -11.16
C HIS A 285 -30.52 25.44 -12.15
N LEU A 286 -30.29 24.17 -11.78
CA LEU A 286 -30.68 23.01 -12.59
C LEU A 286 -32.21 22.86 -12.72
N ALA A 287 -32.97 23.33 -11.74
CA ALA A 287 -34.42 23.23 -11.76
C ALA A 287 -35.06 24.07 -12.88
N THR A 288 -34.42 25.18 -13.26
CA THR A 288 -34.90 26.15 -14.26
C THR A 288 -34.34 25.93 -15.66
N LEU A 289 -33.45 24.95 -15.85
CA LEU A 289 -32.86 24.69 -17.17
C LEU A 289 -33.90 24.35 -18.23
N PRO A 290 -33.64 24.62 -19.53
CA PRO A 290 -34.48 24.15 -20.62
C PRO A 290 -34.71 22.64 -20.58
N LYS A 291 -35.75 22.18 -21.30
CA LYS A 291 -36.07 20.75 -21.39
C LYS A 291 -34.95 19.94 -22.07
N ASP A 292 -34.14 20.57 -22.92
CA ASP A 292 -33.03 19.92 -23.61
C ASP A 292 -31.88 19.53 -22.67
N CYS A 293 -31.89 20.03 -21.43
CA CYS A 293 -30.98 19.62 -20.36
C CYS A 293 -31.52 18.43 -19.53
N GLU A 294 -32.60 17.79 -19.99
CA GLU A 294 -33.13 16.54 -19.45
C GLU A 294 -32.53 15.35 -20.22
N HIS A 295 -31.44 14.81 -19.70
CA HIS A 295 -30.69 13.77 -20.39
C HIS A 295 -31.25 12.40 -20.02
N LYS A 296 -31.69 11.64 -21.02
CA LYS A 296 -32.11 10.23 -20.87
C LYS A 296 -31.22 9.35 -21.73
N ARG A 297 -30.58 8.35 -21.12
CA ARG A 297 -29.61 7.48 -21.78
C ARG A 297 -29.93 6.02 -21.47
N SER A 298 -30.03 5.19 -22.51
CA SER A 298 -30.33 3.75 -22.37
C SER A 298 -29.14 2.91 -21.89
N TYR A 299 -27.92 3.47 -21.90
CA TYR A 299 -26.66 2.79 -21.58
C TYR A 299 -25.76 3.63 -20.66
N SER A 300 -26.36 4.40 -19.74
CA SER A 300 -25.65 5.15 -18.69
C SER A 300 -26.00 4.55 -17.32
N SER A 301 -25.04 4.60 -16.39
CA SER A 301 -25.22 4.21 -15.00
C SER A 301 -26.37 4.96 -14.30
N LEU A 302 -26.75 6.14 -14.82
CA LEU A 302 -27.73 7.03 -14.20
C LEU A 302 -29.11 6.97 -14.87
N ASN A 303 -29.25 6.35 -16.06
CA ASN A 303 -30.46 6.23 -16.91
C ASN A 303 -31.14 7.56 -17.31
N ALA A 304 -31.29 8.52 -16.39
CA ALA A 304 -31.79 9.87 -16.61
C ALA A 304 -31.26 10.85 -15.54
N TYR A 305 -30.84 12.05 -15.96
CA TYR A 305 -30.30 13.09 -15.06
C TYR A 305 -30.53 14.51 -15.57
N LEU A 306 -30.52 15.48 -14.65
CA LEU A 306 -30.51 16.92 -14.94
C LEU A 306 -29.08 17.45 -14.82
N LYS A 307 -28.59 18.04 -15.91
CA LYS A 307 -27.28 18.72 -15.98
C LYS A 307 -27.27 19.67 -17.17
N GLU A 308 -26.47 20.74 -17.08
CA GLU A 308 -26.32 21.72 -18.16
C GLU A 308 -25.82 21.08 -19.47
N THR A 309 -24.92 20.11 -19.33
CA THR A 309 -24.30 19.36 -20.42
C THR A 309 -24.80 17.92 -20.46
N SER A 310 -24.90 17.36 -21.67
CA SER A 310 -25.23 15.96 -21.89
C SER A 310 -24.10 15.01 -21.54
N ASN A 311 -22.90 15.50 -21.22
CA ASN A 311 -21.79 14.68 -20.72
C ASN A 311 -21.89 14.55 -19.19
N GLU A 312 -22.17 13.35 -18.68
CA GLU A 312 -22.27 13.08 -17.24
C GLU A 312 -20.95 13.30 -16.50
N PHE A 313 -19.81 13.05 -17.17
CA PHE A 313 -18.45 13.17 -16.63
C PHE A 313 -17.92 14.60 -16.60
N ALA A 314 -18.59 15.55 -17.27
CA ALA A 314 -18.17 16.94 -17.27
C ALA A 314 -18.26 17.57 -15.87
N ASP A 315 -17.56 18.68 -15.64
CA ASP A 315 -17.61 19.35 -14.36
C ASP A 315 -19.02 19.84 -14.01
N GLY A 316 -19.32 19.89 -12.71
CA GLY A 316 -20.50 20.54 -12.15
C GLY A 316 -21.54 19.58 -11.58
N TRP A 317 -22.67 20.16 -11.19
CA TRP A 317 -23.74 19.44 -10.51
C TRP A 317 -24.57 18.60 -11.47
N LEU A 318 -24.87 17.38 -11.04
CA LEU A 318 -25.76 16.45 -11.70
C LEU A 318 -26.84 16.00 -10.71
N VAL A 319 -28.11 16.06 -11.09
CA VAL A 319 -29.22 15.52 -10.28
C VAL A 319 -29.82 14.30 -10.95
N HIS A 320 -29.89 13.18 -10.23
CA HIS A 320 -30.50 11.96 -10.73
C HIS A 320 -31.29 11.24 -9.64
N LYS A 321 -32.06 10.24 -10.06
CA LYS A 321 -32.82 9.38 -9.16
C LYS A 321 -32.12 8.03 -9.00
N VAL A 322 -32.08 7.55 -7.76
CA VAL A 322 -31.59 6.22 -7.39
C VAL A 322 -32.76 5.39 -6.88
N ASN A 323 -33.00 4.27 -7.55
CA ASN A 323 -33.98 3.27 -7.10
C ASN A 323 -33.38 2.48 -5.94
N LEU A 324 -34.15 2.31 -4.86
CA LEU A 324 -33.71 1.58 -3.67
C LEU A 324 -34.01 0.08 -3.74
N PHE A 325 -34.71 -0.40 -4.78
CA PHE A 325 -35.04 -1.83 -5.01
C PHE A 325 -35.64 -2.53 -3.77
N ASP A 326 -36.47 -1.80 -3.02
CA ASP A 326 -37.07 -2.24 -1.75
C ASP A 326 -36.06 -2.65 -0.66
N LYS A 327 -34.80 -2.20 -0.77
CA LYS A 327 -33.73 -2.43 0.22
C LYS A 327 -33.61 -1.32 1.28
N GLY A 328 -34.37 -0.23 1.13
CA GLY A 328 -34.44 0.82 2.13
C GLY A 328 -33.18 1.67 2.26
N ALA A 329 -32.86 2.09 3.49
CA ALA A 329 -31.76 2.99 3.81
C ALA A 329 -30.38 2.46 3.40
N SER A 330 -30.18 1.13 3.38
CA SER A 330 -28.91 0.50 2.99
C SER A 330 -28.53 0.68 1.52
N TRP A 331 -29.47 1.13 0.69
CA TRP A 331 -29.25 1.41 -0.74
C TRP A 331 -29.22 2.91 -1.06
N VAL A 332 -29.32 3.77 -0.06
CA VAL A 332 -29.16 5.21 -0.25
C VAL A 332 -27.67 5.51 -0.48
N PRO A 333 -27.29 6.24 -1.55
CA PRO A 333 -25.88 6.56 -1.81
C PRO A 333 -25.29 7.39 -0.66
N GLN A 334 -24.06 7.08 -0.25
CA GLN A 334 -23.37 7.83 0.79
C GLN A 334 -23.29 9.32 0.44
N GLY A 335 -23.81 10.16 1.33
CA GLY A 335 -23.96 11.60 1.08
C GLY A 335 -24.66 12.30 2.24
N VAL A 336 -24.71 13.63 2.18
CA VAL A 336 -25.29 14.46 3.25
C VAL A 336 -26.77 14.71 2.97
N LEU A 337 -27.63 14.60 3.99
CA LEU A 337 -29.04 15.00 3.88
C LEU A 337 -29.14 16.52 3.72
N ALA A 338 -29.88 16.98 2.71
CA ALA A 338 -30.18 18.41 2.56
C ALA A 338 -30.92 18.94 3.80
N GLU A 339 -30.65 20.20 4.17
CA GLU A 339 -31.15 20.82 5.41
C GLU A 339 -32.69 20.76 5.56
N HIS A 340 -33.44 20.79 4.45
CA HIS A 340 -34.90 20.70 4.49
C HIS A 340 -35.43 19.31 4.80
N LEU A 341 -34.60 18.27 4.70
CA LEU A 341 -34.95 16.90 5.09
C LEU A 341 -34.70 16.65 6.58
N THR A 342 -33.72 17.34 7.18
CA THR A 342 -33.37 17.20 8.59
C THR A 342 -34.11 18.19 9.48
N ASN A 343 -34.56 19.33 8.95
CA ASN A 343 -35.30 20.34 9.72
C ASN A 343 -36.60 20.77 9.00
N PRO A 344 -37.78 20.25 9.40
CA PRO A 344 -39.06 20.60 8.78
C PRO A 344 -39.52 22.07 8.98
N GLN A 345 -38.83 22.88 9.80
CA GLN A 345 -39.13 24.31 9.90
C GLN A 345 -38.50 25.16 8.78
N SER A 346 -37.41 24.70 8.14
CA SER A 346 -36.72 25.44 7.07
C SER A 346 -37.57 25.53 5.79
N THR A 347 -38.36 24.49 5.50
CA THR A 347 -39.26 24.38 4.35
C THR A 347 -40.33 25.48 4.35
N LYS A 348 -40.86 25.87 5.52
CA LYS A 348 -41.83 26.98 5.65
C LYS A 348 -41.21 28.34 5.30
N LYS A 349 -39.91 28.54 5.56
CA LYS A 349 -39.21 29.80 5.26
C LYS A 349 -38.90 29.94 3.76
N LEU A 350 -38.51 28.83 3.12
CA LEU A 350 -38.27 28.74 1.66
C LEU A 350 -39.57 28.93 0.83
N LEU A 351 -40.68 28.31 1.25
CA LEU A 351 -41.98 28.47 0.57
C LEU A 351 -42.58 29.88 0.74
N ARG A 352 -42.27 30.56 1.85
CA ARG A 352 -42.80 31.91 2.13
C ARG A 352 -42.07 33.02 1.35
N LYS A 353 -40.80 32.81 0.97
CA LYS A 353 -40.05 33.73 0.07
C LYS A 353 -40.51 33.69 -1.39
N LYS A 354 -41.22 32.65 -1.84
CA LYS A 354 -41.74 32.54 -3.22
C LYS A 354 -43.12 33.20 -3.45
N ARG A 355 -43.69 33.85 -2.43
CA ARG A 355 -45.03 34.46 -2.45
C ARG A 355 -45.05 36.00 -2.46
N THR A 356 -43.90 36.61 -2.71
CA THR A 356 -43.72 38.06 -2.97
C THR A 356 -43.02 38.19 -4.30
#